data_AF-A0A0U5E1Y8-F1
#
_entry.id   AF-A0A0U5E1Y8-F1
#
_cell.length_a   1.000
_cell.length_b   1.000
_cell.length_c   1.000
_cell.angle_alpha   90.00
_cell.angle_beta   90.00
_cell.angle_gamma   90.00
#
_symmetry.space_group_name_H-M   'P 1'
#
loop_
_entity.id
_entity.type
_entity.pdbx_description
1 polymer ?
#
loop_
_entity_poly.entity_id
_entity_poly.type
_entity_poly.pdbx_seq_one_letter_code
_entity_poly.pdbx_strand_id
1 'polypeptide(L)'
;MSRSQPDEQDYLNLFRIYGDDLGSLYREPDDDRYALLFEQVVRLLITPSPFNRSLPEPFRVSARRYHEGDPATVKHLGHPSNRHFMLCDLHDLIRLRSRIARSRRKDHP
;
A
#
# COMPACT_ATOMS: atom_id res chain seq x y z
N MET A 1 -22.17 -9.74 -2.02
CA MET A 1 -21.47 -9.02 -3.13
C MET A 1 -20.11 -9.66 -3.30
N SER A 2 -19.83 -10.24 -4.48
CA SER A 2 -18.57 -10.94 -4.75
C SER A 2 -17.41 -10.03 -4.39
N ARG A 3 -16.59 -10.44 -3.41
CA ARG A 3 -15.33 -9.73 -3.11
C ARG A 3 -14.39 -9.96 -4.28
N SER A 4 -14.46 -9.06 -5.26
CA SER A 4 -13.46 -8.92 -6.31
C SER A 4 -12.10 -8.82 -5.61
N GLN A 5 -11.16 -9.63 -6.08
CA GLN A 5 -9.80 -9.65 -5.53
C GLN A 5 -9.20 -8.23 -5.64
N PRO A 6 -8.38 -7.77 -4.66
CA PRO A 6 -7.82 -6.43 -4.67
C PRO A 6 -7.14 -6.09 -6.01
N ASP A 7 -7.50 -4.95 -6.58
CA ASP A 7 -6.88 -4.42 -7.79
C ASP A 7 -6.18 -3.07 -7.54
N GLU A 8 -5.56 -2.52 -8.59
CA GLU A 8 -4.84 -1.25 -8.52
C GLU A 8 -5.73 -0.09 -8.03
N GLN A 9 -7.01 -0.08 -8.43
CA GLN A 9 -7.94 1.00 -8.12
C GLN A 9 -8.34 0.99 -6.65
N ASP A 10 -8.42 -0.19 -6.01
CA ASP A 10 -8.66 -0.29 -4.57
C ASP A 10 -7.58 0.44 -3.75
N TYR A 11 -6.31 0.25 -4.11
CA TYR A 11 -5.20 0.95 -3.46
C TYR A 11 -5.23 2.45 -3.74
N LEU A 12 -5.43 2.87 -5.00
CA LEU A 12 -5.51 4.29 -5.35
C LEU A 12 -6.67 5.00 -4.64
N ASN A 13 -7.83 4.34 -4.54
CA ASN A 13 -8.97 4.86 -3.80
C ASN A 13 -8.66 5.00 -2.31
N LEU A 14 -8.00 3.99 -1.73
CA LEU A 14 -7.61 4.00 -0.33
C LEU A 14 -6.64 5.15 -0.05
N PHE A 15 -5.58 5.33 -0.86
CA PHE A 15 -4.64 6.44 -0.69
C PHE A 15 -5.30 7.81 -0.87
N ARG A 16 -6.23 7.96 -1.82
CA ARG A 16 -6.97 9.21 -2.06
C ARG A 16 -7.78 9.69 -0.85
N ILE A 17 -8.38 8.77 -0.09
CA ILE A 17 -9.15 9.11 1.12
C ILE A 17 -8.28 9.84 2.16
N TYR A 18 -6.97 9.53 2.19
CA TYR A 18 -6.02 10.11 3.13
C TYR A 18 -5.26 11.33 2.56
N GLY A 19 -5.60 11.75 1.33
CA GLY A 19 -5.08 12.96 0.68
C GLY A 19 -4.42 12.68 -0.67
N ASP A 20 -4.77 13.46 -1.70
CA ASP A 20 -4.14 13.39 -3.03
C ASP A 20 -2.65 13.79 -3.00
N ASP A 21 -2.26 14.53 -1.97
CA ASP A 21 -0.90 14.99 -1.71
C ASP A 21 -0.33 14.34 -0.44
N LEU A 22 0.23 13.13 -0.61
CA LEU A 22 1.09 12.52 0.40
C LEU A 22 2.36 13.35 0.66
N GLY A 23 2.58 14.51 -0.01
CA GLY A 23 3.49 15.55 0.46
C GLY A 23 3.24 16.00 1.91
N SER A 24 1.98 15.89 2.37
CA SER A 24 1.61 16.08 3.79
C SER A 24 1.95 14.87 4.67
N LEU A 25 2.07 13.67 4.08
CA LEU A 25 2.57 12.49 4.78
C LEU A 25 4.02 12.70 5.23
N TYR A 26 4.86 13.33 4.42
CA TYR A 26 6.26 13.61 4.78
C TYR A 26 6.44 14.51 6.02
N ARG A 27 5.40 15.16 6.55
CA ARG A 27 5.55 16.20 7.57
C ARG A 27 5.43 15.72 9.02
N GLU A 28 4.67 14.67 9.31
CA GLU A 28 4.39 14.26 10.70
C GLU A 28 4.35 12.73 10.83
N PRO A 29 5.51 12.09 11.15
CA PRO A 29 5.62 10.64 11.23
C PRO A 29 4.82 10.00 12.37
N ASP A 30 4.44 10.76 13.41
CA ASP A 30 3.77 10.26 14.63
C ASP A 30 2.23 10.36 14.59
N ASP A 31 1.66 10.51 13.40
CA ASP A 31 0.22 10.68 13.28
C ASP A 31 -0.55 9.35 13.21
N ASP A 32 -1.36 9.08 14.24
CA ASP A 32 -2.23 7.91 14.34
C ASP A 32 -3.27 7.83 13.22
N ARG A 33 -3.55 8.92 12.48
CA ARG A 33 -4.39 8.89 11.26
C ARG A 33 -3.89 7.84 10.26
N TYR A 34 -2.58 7.62 10.18
CA TYR A 34 -2.00 6.65 9.24
C TYR A 34 -1.97 5.21 9.77
N ALA A 35 -2.20 4.99 11.07
CA ALA A 35 -2.34 3.65 11.62
C ALA A 35 -3.51 2.90 10.96
N LEU A 36 -4.65 3.58 10.80
CA LEU A 36 -5.81 3.01 10.12
C LEU A 36 -5.54 2.73 8.64
N LEU A 37 -4.89 3.66 7.92
CA LEU A 37 -4.51 3.46 6.52
C LEU A 37 -3.60 2.23 6.37
N PHE A 38 -2.58 2.14 7.22
CA PHE A 38 -1.66 1.01 7.25
C PHE A 38 -2.40 -0.32 7.45
N GLU A 39 -3.30 -0.39 8.43
CA GLU A 39 -4.12 -1.59 8.67
C GLU A 39 -4.98 -1.97 7.45
N GLN A 40 -5.57 -1.00 6.76
CA GLN A 40 -6.33 -1.29 5.52
C GLN A 40 -5.42 -1.79 4.40
N VAL A 41 -4.24 -1.19 4.22
CA VAL A 41 -3.24 -1.63 3.23
C VAL A 41 -2.77 -3.05 3.53
N VAL A 42 -2.51 -3.40 4.80
CA VAL A 42 -2.16 -4.76 5.21
C VAL A 42 -3.26 -5.73 4.80
N ARG A 43 -4.53 -5.41 5.08
CA ARG A 43 -5.68 -6.26 4.70
C ARG A 43 -5.78 -6.46 3.18
N LEU A 44 -5.50 -5.43 2.39
CA LEU A 44 -5.43 -5.56 0.94
C LEU A 44 -4.28 -6.49 0.53
N LEU A 45 -3.06 -6.28 1.06
CA LEU A 45 -1.85 -7.02 0.70
C LEU A 45 -1.90 -8.51 1.04
N ILE A 46 -2.54 -8.88 2.16
CA ILE A 46 -2.68 -10.30 2.55
C ILE A 46 -3.75 -11.04 1.74
N THR A 47 -4.67 -10.30 1.11
CA THR A 47 -5.73 -10.90 0.29
C THR A 47 -5.15 -11.34 -1.06
N PRO A 48 -5.31 -12.60 -1.47
CA PRO A 48 -4.76 -13.06 -2.75
C PRO A 48 -5.40 -12.35 -3.95
N SER A 49 -4.56 -11.73 -4.80
CA SER A 49 -5.00 -11.17 -6.09
C SER A 49 -3.90 -11.20 -7.15
N PRO A 50 -4.24 -11.20 -8.45
CA PRO A 50 -3.29 -11.02 -9.53
C PRO A 50 -2.46 -9.75 -9.37
N PHE A 51 -3.10 -8.66 -8.97
CA PHE A 51 -2.42 -7.38 -8.74
C PHE A 51 -1.38 -7.50 -7.61
N ASN A 52 -1.76 -8.05 -6.46
CA ASN A 52 -0.86 -8.24 -5.32
C ASN A 52 0.33 -9.13 -5.67
N ARG A 53 0.11 -10.20 -6.45
CA ARG A 53 1.19 -11.06 -6.93
C ARG A 53 2.18 -10.32 -7.84
N SER A 54 1.74 -9.27 -8.52
CA SER A 54 2.59 -8.42 -9.34
C SER A 54 3.37 -7.36 -8.54
N LEU A 55 3.03 -7.13 -7.27
CA LEU A 55 3.80 -6.25 -6.38
C LEU A 55 5.05 -6.99 -5.86
N PRO A 56 6.13 -6.25 -5.50
CA PRO A 56 7.30 -6.82 -4.86
C PRO A 56 6.90 -7.69 -3.67
N GLU A 57 7.48 -8.89 -3.62
CA GLU A 57 7.22 -9.86 -2.57
C GLU A 57 7.39 -9.31 -1.14
N PRO A 58 8.39 -8.46 -0.83
CA PRO A 58 8.56 -7.92 0.52
C PRO A 58 7.31 -7.27 1.11
N PHE A 59 6.52 -6.52 0.32
CA PHE A 59 5.27 -5.92 0.81
C PHE A 59 4.27 -6.99 1.29
N ARG A 60 4.11 -8.06 0.51
CA ARG A 60 3.18 -9.15 0.83
C ARG A 60 3.66 -9.97 2.02
N VAL A 61 4.96 -10.24 2.11
CA VAL A 61 5.55 -11.01 3.22
C VAL A 61 5.45 -10.22 4.52
N SER A 62 5.86 -8.95 4.52
CA SER A 62 5.80 -8.09 5.70
C SER A 62 4.37 -7.88 6.19
N ALA A 63 3.41 -7.62 5.28
CA ALA A 63 2.00 -7.48 5.65
C ALA A 63 1.43 -8.78 6.26
N ARG A 64 1.79 -9.94 5.70
CA ARG A 64 1.36 -11.25 6.23
C ARG A 64 1.93 -11.51 7.62
N ARG A 65 3.25 -11.35 7.79
CA ARG A 65 3.93 -11.53 9.09
C ARG A 65 3.38 -10.59 10.15
N TYR A 66 3.14 -9.33 9.79
CA TYR A 66 2.48 -8.38 10.69
C TYR A 66 1.08 -8.85 11.10
N HIS A 67 0.27 -9.27 10.13
CA HIS A 67 -1.09 -9.76 10.39
C HIS A 67 -1.13 -11.03 11.25
N GLU A 68 -0.16 -11.92 11.06
CA GLU A 68 0.01 -13.16 11.83
C GLU A 68 0.63 -12.93 13.22
N GLY A 69 1.03 -11.70 13.54
CA GLY A 69 1.57 -11.34 14.85
C GLY A 69 3.04 -11.71 15.05
N ASP A 70 3.83 -11.86 13.97
CA ASP A 70 5.26 -12.13 14.06
C ASP A 70 5.95 -11.06 14.94
N PRO A 71 6.58 -11.44 16.07
CA PRO A 71 7.05 -10.48 17.08
C PRO A 71 8.04 -9.45 16.53
N ALA A 72 8.95 -9.86 15.65
CA ALA A 72 9.93 -8.97 15.06
C ALA A 72 9.28 -7.97 14.10
N THR A 73 8.36 -8.44 13.25
CA THR A 73 7.64 -7.62 12.28
C THR A 73 6.67 -6.67 12.97
N VAL A 74 5.92 -7.12 13.97
CA VAL A 74 5.03 -6.27 14.78
C VAL A 74 5.83 -5.22 15.53
N LYS A 75 6.98 -5.57 16.13
CA LYS A 75 7.85 -4.57 16.77
C LYS A 75 8.33 -3.54 15.75
N HIS A 76 8.77 -3.97 14.57
CA HIS A 76 9.26 -3.07 13.54
C HIS A 76 8.17 -2.15 13.01
N LEU A 77 7.07 -2.71 12.48
CA LEU A 77 5.94 -1.97 11.93
C LEU A 77 5.02 -1.36 13.01
N GLY A 78 5.28 -1.62 14.28
CA GLY A 78 4.70 -0.90 15.40
C GLY A 78 5.20 0.54 15.52
N HIS A 79 6.32 0.89 14.88
CA HIS A 79 6.80 2.27 14.85
C HIS A 79 6.09 3.07 13.74
N PRO A 80 5.51 4.24 14.04
CA PRO A 80 4.82 5.08 13.06
C PRO A 80 5.66 5.37 11.82
N SER A 81 6.94 5.72 11.98
CA SER A 81 7.88 5.98 10.87
C SER A 81 8.08 4.79 9.93
N ASN A 82 8.06 3.56 10.44
CA ASN A 82 8.22 2.36 9.60
C ASN A 82 6.95 2.05 8.81
N ARG A 83 5.77 2.25 9.41
CA ARG A 83 4.48 2.17 8.70
C ARG A 83 4.44 3.22 7.60
N HIS A 84 4.87 4.42 7.94
CA HIS A 84 4.93 5.56 7.03
C HIS A 84 5.80 5.27 5.81
N PHE A 85 7.03 4.80 6.04
CA PHE A 85 7.96 4.44 4.97
C PHE A 85 7.36 3.40 4.02
N MET A 86 6.76 2.33 4.56
CA MET A 86 6.12 1.29 3.76
C MET A 86 4.94 1.84 2.93
N LEU A 87 4.13 2.74 3.49
CA LEU A 87 3.01 3.37 2.79
C LEU A 87 3.49 4.23 1.62
N CYS A 88 4.53 5.04 1.82
CA CYS A 88 5.10 5.89 0.77
C CYS A 88 5.70 5.06 -0.35
N ASP A 89 6.52 4.06 -0.03
CA ASP A 89 7.18 3.19 -1.03
C ASP A 89 6.13 2.43 -1.87
N LEU A 90 5.10 1.88 -1.23
CA LEU A 90 4.01 1.21 -1.92
C LEU A 90 3.22 2.17 -2.84
N HIS A 91 2.89 3.37 -2.34
CA HIS A 91 2.14 4.35 -3.10
C HIS A 91 2.90 4.83 -4.34
N ASP A 92 4.18 5.15 -4.21
CA ASP A 92 5.02 5.61 -5.32
C ASP A 92 5.18 4.52 -6.38
N LEU A 93 5.38 3.27 -5.96
CA LEU A 93 5.41 2.13 -6.86
C LEU A 93 4.10 2.01 -7.65
N ILE A 94 2.95 2.07 -6.97
CA ILE A 94 1.63 1.95 -7.62
C ILE A 94 1.44 3.11 -8.62
N ARG A 95 1.69 4.37 -8.20
CA ARG A 95 1.57 5.53 -9.10
C ARG A 95 2.49 5.44 -10.30
N LEU A 96 3.74 4.99 -10.13
CA LEU A 96 4.70 4.81 -11.22
C LEU A 96 4.17 3.79 -12.22
N ARG A 97 3.66 2.65 -11.75
CA ARG A 97 3.07 1.61 -12.61
C ARG A 97 1.83 2.12 -13.34
N SER A 98 0.94 2.85 -12.67
CA SER A 98 -0.23 3.49 -13.30
C SER A 98 0.18 4.45 -14.42
N ARG A 99 1.26 5.22 -14.23
CA ARG A 99 1.78 6.16 -15.24
C ARG A 99 2.37 5.43 -16.44
N ILE A 100 3.20 4.41 -16.21
CA ILE A 100 3.80 3.60 -17.29
C ILE A 100 2.71 2.89 -18.10
N ALA A 101 1.74 2.27 -17.43
CA ALA A 101 0.62 1.60 -18.09
C ALA A 101 -0.21 2.56 -18.96
N ARG A 102 -0.42 3.80 -18.49
CA ARG A 102 -1.11 4.85 -19.26
C ARG A 102 -0.29 5.34 -20.46
N SER A 103 1.03 5.48 -20.30
CA SER A 103 1.91 5.86 -21.42
C SER A 103 1.86 4.82 -22.54
N ARG A 104 1.99 3.53 -22.20
CA ARG A 104 1.96 2.43 -23.18
C ARG A 104 0.66 2.32 -23.97
N ARG A 105 -0.48 2.74 -23.40
CA ARG A 105 -1.77 2.77 -24.11
C ARG A 105 -1.91 3.95 -25.08
N LYS A 106 -1.12 5.01 -24.91
CA LYS A 106 -1.12 6.16 -25.83
C LYS A 106 -0.27 5.92 -27.08
N ASP A 107 0.69 5.00 -27.02
CA ASP A 107 1.63 4.70 -28.11
C ASP A 107 1.18 3.55 -29.03
N HIS A 108 -0.03 3.01 -28.86
CA HIS A 108 -0.65 2.04 -29.78
C HIS A 108 -2.05 2.53 -30.20
N PRO A 109 -2.14 3.36 -31.26
CA PRO A 109 -3.38 3.63 -31.98
C PRO A 109 -3.81 2.44 -32.85
#